data_AF-A0A2V7UQ65-F1
#
_entry.id   AF-A0A2V7UQ65-F1
#
_cell.length_a   1.000
_cell.length_b   1.000
_cell.length_c   1.000
_cell.angle_alpha   90.00
_cell.angle_beta   90.00
_cell.angle_gamma   90.00
#
_symmetry.space_group_name_H-M   'P 1'
#
loop_
_entity.id
_entity.type
_entity.pdbx_description
1 polymer ?
#
loop_
_entity_poly.entity_id
_entity_poly.type
_entity_poly.pdbx_seq_one_letter_code
_entity_poly.pdbx_strand_id
1 'polypeptide(L)'
;MLFSWLASVLALGGLTSLLLVEPKDFGTGFHAFIGALASLFLAAGLAGGTLRGSTGWAALLSTAGWVLLTRWGRVPWIRPSLLVPVLLTGVSLLAGPESPPRASLLTLGMWVAPGNAVAASLLLGSVSLAMLLGHWYLVIPGLPIRHLRRMTWFLAVCIALRAALGLVSLGAARPIPALGVLSAWQVAGGITAFFFWQRVAIGLVAPAILTFMVDRTVRISSTQSATGLLFVAMIFVLVGEMISRFLFVSMGIPQ
;
A
#
# COMPACT_ATOMS: atom_id res chain seq x y z
N MET A 1 14.51 -4.45 8.40
CA MET A 1 13.99 -4.96 7.10
C MET A 1 12.47 -4.87 6.99
N LEU A 2 11.67 -5.36 7.96
CA LEU A 2 10.20 -5.26 7.89
C LEU A 2 9.70 -3.81 7.82
N PHE A 3 10.12 -2.97 8.76
CA PHE A 3 9.71 -1.55 8.84
C PHE A 3 10.14 -0.73 7.63
N SER A 4 11.35 -0.94 7.13
CA SER A 4 11.87 -0.24 5.95
C SER A 4 11.17 -0.66 4.66
N TRP A 5 10.74 -1.92 4.58
CA TRP A 5 9.88 -2.40 3.48
C TRP A 5 8.50 -1.75 3.55
N LEU A 6 7.88 -1.74 4.73
CA LEU A 6 6.58 -1.10 4.94
C LEU A 6 6.62 0.40 4.58
N ALA A 7 7.67 1.11 4.98
CA ALA A 7 7.87 2.51 4.64
C ALA A 7 7.99 2.70 3.11
N SER A 8 8.78 1.87 2.43
CA SER A 8 8.96 1.97 0.97
C SER A 8 7.64 1.73 0.21
N VAL A 9 6.85 0.76 0.68
CA VAL A 9 5.52 0.41 0.14
C VAL A 9 4.51 1.54 0.41
N LEU A 10 4.52 2.14 1.60
CA LEU A 10 3.71 3.31 1.95
C LEU A 10 4.06 4.53 1.08
N ALA A 11 5.35 4.76 0.79
CA ALA A 11 5.79 5.84 -0.07
C ALA A 11 5.26 5.68 -1.50
N LEU A 12 5.47 4.51 -2.11
CA LEU A 12 4.97 4.21 -3.46
C LEU A 12 3.45 4.32 -3.52
N GLY A 13 2.77 3.73 -2.53
CA GLY A 13 1.32 3.78 -2.39
C GLY A 13 0.75 5.19 -2.27
N GLY A 14 1.36 6.01 -1.41
CA GLY A 14 0.94 7.39 -1.19
C GLY A 14 1.08 8.23 -2.46
N LEU A 15 2.22 8.11 -3.15
CA LEU A 15 2.48 8.84 -4.40
C LEU A 15 1.56 8.38 -5.54
N THR A 16 1.36 7.08 -5.70
CA THR A 16 0.46 6.52 -6.72
C THR A 16 -0.99 6.92 -6.48
N SER A 17 -1.45 6.85 -5.23
CA SER A 17 -2.82 7.24 -4.87
C SER A 17 -3.02 8.74 -5.06
N LEU A 18 -1.99 9.56 -4.83
CA LEU A 18 -2.06 11.01 -5.02
C LEU A 18 -2.33 11.41 -6.48
N LEU A 19 -1.99 10.56 -7.47
CA LEU A 19 -2.37 10.77 -8.87
C LEU A 19 -3.88 10.81 -9.10
N LEU A 20 -4.70 10.26 -8.20
CA LEU A 20 -6.16 10.28 -8.30
C LEU A 20 -6.79 11.57 -7.73
N VAL A 21 -6.03 12.37 -6.98
CA VAL A 21 -6.49 13.62 -6.38
C VAL A 21 -6.11 14.79 -7.30
N GLU A 22 -7.04 15.73 -7.50
CA GLU A 22 -6.82 16.89 -8.35
C GLU A 22 -6.29 18.09 -7.54
N PRO A 23 -5.14 18.69 -7.92
CA PRO A 23 -4.58 19.87 -7.24
C PRO A 23 -5.48 21.10 -7.18
N LYS A 24 -6.45 21.20 -8.12
CA LYS A 24 -7.37 22.34 -8.20
C LYS A 24 -8.30 22.46 -6.99
N ASP A 25 -8.69 21.33 -6.41
CA ASP A 25 -9.72 21.29 -5.37
C ASP A 25 -9.11 21.32 -3.95
N PHE A 26 -7.88 20.81 -3.77
CA PHE A 26 -7.22 20.67 -2.46
C PHE A 26 -6.04 21.63 -2.25
N GLY A 27 -5.69 22.40 -3.28
CA GLY A 27 -4.52 23.27 -3.30
C GLY A 27 -3.20 22.49 -3.35
N THR A 28 -2.11 23.27 -3.40
CA THR A 28 -0.74 22.74 -3.46
C THR A 28 -0.25 22.21 -2.11
N GLY A 29 -0.77 22.75 -1.00
CA GLY A 29 -0.38 22.37 0.36
C GLY A 29 -0.64 20.89 0.67
N PHE A 30 -1.80 20.36 0.28
CA PHE A 30 -2.11 18.93 0.44
C PHE A 30 -1.12 18.04 -0.32
N HIS A 31 -0.83 18.37 -1.58
CA HIS A 31 0.10 17.62 -2.42
C HIS A 31 1.53 17.66 -1.86
N ALA A 32 1.98 18.84 -1.42
CA ALA A 32 3.27 19.02 -0.79
C ALA A 32 3.38 18.23 0.52
N PHE A 33 2.32 18.18 1.33
CA PHE A 33 2.28 17.42 2.58
C PHE A 33 2.41 15.91 2.32
N ILE A 34 1.60 15.35 1.40
CA ILE A 34 1.69 13.93 1.04
C ILE A 34 3.06 13.59 0.44
N GLY A 35 3.59 14.44 -0.44
CA GLY A 35 4.93 14.25 -1.00
C GLY A 35 6.04 14.32 0.04
N ALA A 36 5.93 15.20 1.03
CA ALA A 36 6.89 15.31 2.14
C ALA A 36 6.84 14.05 3.02
N LEU A 37 5.64 13.56 3.33
CA LEU A 37 5.46 12.30 4.07
C LEU A 37 6.04 11.11 3.29
N ALA A 38 5.80 11.04 1.97
CA ALA A 38 6.40 10.02 1.11
C ALA A 38 7.94 10.11 1.09
N SER A 39 8.51 11.32 1.05
CA SER A 39 9.97 11.53 1.11
C SER A 39 10.56 11.02 2.44
N LEU A 40 9.87 11.24 3.56
CA LEU A 40 10.27 10.71 4.87
C LEU A 40 10.27 9.17 4.86
N PHE A 41 9.24 8.55 4.29
CA PHE A 41 9.17 7.11 4.17
C PHE A 41 10.22 6.51 3.21
N LEU A 42 10.55 7.20 2.11
CA LEU A 42 11.65 6.82 1.23
C LEU A 42 13.01 6.90 1.94
N ALA A 43 13.23 7.95 2.73
CA ALA A 43 14.43 8.08 3.54
C ALA A 43 14.55 6.95 4.56
N ALA A 44 13.44 6.56 5.20
CA ALA A 44 13.40 5.39 6.09
C ALA A 44 13.64 4.07 5.34
N GLY A 45 13.14 3.94 4.11
CA GLY A 45 13.38 2.80 3.22
C GLY A 45 14.85 2.64 2.81
N LEU A 46 15.52 3.77 2.52
CA LEU A 46 16.97 3.85 2.26
C LEU A 46 17.78 3.52 3.51
N ALA A 47 17.48 4.16 4.64
CA ALA A 47 18.19 3.96 5.90
C ALA A 47 18.10 2.51 6.41
N GLY A 48 16.94 1.87 6.26
CA GLY A 48 16.77 0.46 6.60
C GLY A 48 17.23 -0.53 5.52
N GLY A 49 17.78 -0.03 4.41
CA GLY A 49 18.42 -0.81 3.36
C GLY A 49 17.47 -1.63 2.49
N THR A 50 16.17 -1.29 2.45
CA THR A 50 15.22 -1.87 1.48
C THR A 50 15.45 -1.25 0.10
N LEU A 51 15.55 0.07 0.04
CA LEU A 51 15.96 0.80 -1.15
C LEU A 51 17.49 0.93 -1.11
N ARG A 52 18.17 0.58 -2.20
CA ARG A 52 19.65 0.63 -2.26
C ARG A 52 20.12 1.18 -3.60
N GLY A 53 21.37 1.61 -3.63
CA GLY A 53 22.03 2.08 -4.84
C GLY A 53 21.45 3.38 -5.39
N SER A 54 21.76 3.66 -6.65
CA SER A 54 21.38 4.89 -7.33
C SER A 54 19.86 5.04 -7.49
N THR A 55 19.12 3.93 -7.63
CA THR A 55 17.66 3.95 -7.80
C THR A 55 16.92 4.41 -6.54
N GLY A 56 17.39 4.02 -5.35
CA GLY A 56 16.87 4.51 -4.07
C GLY A 56 17.06 6.01 -3.88
N TRP A 57 18.27 6.51 -4.12
CA TRP A 57 18.57 7.94 -4.03
C TRP A 57 17.82 8.74 -5.10
N ALA A 58 17.72 8.24 -6.32
CA ALA A 58 16.95 8.88 -7.40
C ALA A 58 15.47 9.03 -7.01
N ALA A 59 14.84 7.99 -6.44
CA ALA A 59 13.46 8.06 -5.98
C ALA A 59 13.29 9.14 -4.89
N LEU A 60 14.16 9.16 -3.88
CA LEU A 60 14.11 10.15 -2.80
C LEU A 60 14.30 11.58 -3.33
N LEU A 61 15.36 11.82 -4.10
CA LEU A 61 15.68 13.16 -4.63
C LEU A 61 14.60 13.64 -5.60
N SER A 62 14.06 12.76 -6.44
CA SER A 62 12.95 13.11 -7.34
C SER A 62 11.68 13.49 -6.55
N THR A 63 11.39 12.81 -5.45
CA THR A 63 10.21 13.07 -4.63
C THR A 63 10.39 14.37 -3.84
N ALA A 64 11.56 14.57 -3.24
CA ALA A 64 11.90 15.81 -2.54
C ALA A 64 11.90 17.02 -3.49
N GLY A 65 12.50 16.87 -4.68
CA GLY A 65 12.46 17.89 -5.74
C GLY A 65 11.03 18.18 -6.19
N TRP A 66 10.20 17.15 -6.36
CA TRP A 66 8.78 17.31 -6.68
C TRP A 66 8.02 18.08 -5.58
N VAL A 67 8.28 17.82 -4.30
CA VAL A 67 7.69 18.60 -3.19
C VAL A 67 8.04 20.08 -3.30
N LEU A 68 9.29 20.43 -3.59
CA LEU A 68 9.69 21.83 -3.81
C LEU A 68 8.97 22.43 -5.02
N LEU A 69 8.87 21.68 -6.12
CA LEU A 69 8.11 22.07 -7.31
C LEU A 69 6.63 22.26 -7.00
N THR A 70 6.01 21.47 -6.11
CA THR A 70 4.60 21.69 -5.75
C THR A 70 4.37 22.98 -4.98
N ARG A 71 5.36 23.44 -4.21
CA ARG A 71 5.27 24.69 -3.44
C ARG A 71 5.42 25.93 -4.33
N TRP A 72 6.20 25.86 -5.40
CA TRP A 72 6.59 27.01 -6.24
C TRP A 72 6.03 26.93 -7.67
N GLY A 73 5.60 25.75 -8.09
CA GLY A 73 5.19 25.45 -9.46
C GLY A 73 3.72 25.75 -9.72
N ARG A 74 3.38 25.84 -11.02
CA ARG A 74 2.01 26.09 -11.47
C ARG A 74 1.14 24.84 -11.31
N VAL A 75 -0.06 25.03 -10.76
CA VAL A 75 -1.08 23.99 -10.49
C VAL A 75 -1.26 22.93 -11.59
N PRO A 76 -1.34 23.26 -12.90
CA PRO A 76 -1.58 22.24 -13.94
C PRO A 76 -0.42 21.26 -14.13
N TRP A 77 0.81 21.62 -13.75
CA TRP A 77 2.00 20.78 -13.95
C TRP A 77 2.28 19.83 -12.78
N ILE A 78 1.63 20.04 -11.63
CA ILE A 78 1.87 19.27 -10.40
C ILE A 78 1.51 17.80 -10.57
N ARG A 79 0.34 17.51 -11.17
CA ARG A 79 -0.16 16.16 -11.34
C ARG A 79 0.63 15.34 -12.38
N PRO A 80 0.93 15.83 -13.60
CA PRO A 80 1.74 15.05 -14.54
C PRO A 80 3.19 14.90 -14.08
N SER A 81 3.78 15.90 -13.39
CA SER A 81 5.15 15.78 -12.87
C SER A 81 5.29 14.72 -11.77
N LEU A 82 4.21 14.33 -11.10
CA LEU A 82 4.20 13.26 -10.09
C LEU A 82 4.49 11.87 -10.69
N LEU A 83 4.35 11.69 -12.00
CA LEU A 83 4.67 10.42 -12.66
C LEU A 83 6.15 10.03 -12.52
N VAL A 84 7.05 11.02 -12.55
CA VAL A 84 8.50 10.77 -12.41
C VAL A 84 8.85 10.14 -11.06
N PRO A 85 8.52 10.75 -9.90
CA PRO A 85 8.81 10.13 -8.60
C PRO A 85 8.06 8.82 -8.38
N VAL A 86 6.84 8.66 -8.91
CA VAL A 86 6.10 7.38 -8.85
C VAL A 86 6.86 6.27 -9.57
N LEU A 87 7.30 6.51 -10.81
CA LEU A 87 8.01 5.52 -11.61
C LEU A 87 9.38 5.19 -10.99
N LEU A 88 10.14 6.19 -10.56
CA LEU A 88 11.44 5.97 -9.93
C LEU A 88 11.31 5.21 -8.60
N THR A 89 10.28 5.51 -7.80
CA THR A 89 10.01 4.76 -6.57
C THR A 89 9.60 3.32 -6.88
N GLY A 90 8.76 3.11 -7.89
CA GLY A 90 8.35 1.77 -8.34
C GLY A 90 9.54 0.94 -8.80
N VAL A 91 10.39 1.50 -9.67
CA VAL A 91 11.63 0.85 -10.14
C VAL A 91 12.56 0.55 -8.97
N SER A 92 12.71 1.48 -8.02
CA SER A 92 13.56 1.28 -6.85
C SER A 92 13.07 0.16 -5.94
N LEU A 93 11.75 0.05 -5.73
CA LEU A 93 11.15 -1.02 -4.94
C LEU A 93 11.31 -2.39 -5.63
N LEU A 94 11.14 -2.45 -6.95
CA LEU A 94 11.27 -3.67 -7.75
C LEU A 94 12.72 -4.12 -7.94
N ALA A 95 13.67 -3.18 -7.99
CA ALA A 95 15.10 -3.46 -8.09
C ALA A 95 15.75 -3.75 -6.73
N GLY A 96 15.06 -3.45 -5.63
CA GLY A 96 15.53 -3.77 -4.28
C GLY A 96 15.68 -5.29 -4.10
N PRO A 97 16.62 -5.75 -3.25
CA PRO A 97 16.75 -7.17 -2.97
C PRO A 97 15.46 -7.67 -2.30
N GLU A 98 14.63 -8.35 -3.07
CA GLU A 98 13.60 -9.24 -2.56
C GLU A 98 14.33 -10.24 -1.65
N SER A 99 14.06 -10.20 -0.34
CA SER A 99 14.57 -11.22 0.58
C SER A 99 14.08 -12.56 0.04
N PRO A 100 14.93 -13.42 -0.53
CA PRO A 100 14.44 -14.64 -1.15
C PRO A 100 13.74 -15.45 -0.06
N PRO A 101 12.54 -15.98 -0.31
CA PRO A 101 11.92 -16.89 0.63
C PRO A 101 12.92 -18.03 0.91
N ARG A 102 13.03 -18.45 2.17
CA ARG A 102 13.86 -19.61 2.55
C ARG A 102 13.48 -20.89 1.78
N ALA A 103 12.30 -20.91 1.14
CA ALA A 103 11.83 -21.97 0.27
C ALA A 103 11.97 -21.60 -1.22
N SER A 104 12.62 -22.47 -1.99
CA SER A 104 12.85 -22.35 -3.44
C SER A 104 11.56 -22.54 -4.24
N LEU A 105 10.73 -21.50 -4.34
CA LEU A 105 9.58 -21.48 -5.26
C LEU A 105 10.04 -21.08 -6.68
N LEU A 106 10.54 -22.06 -7.43
CA LEU A 106 11.03 -21.90 -8.79
C LEU A 106 9.91 -21.53 -9.79
N THR A 107 10.30 -20.62 -10.69
CA THR A 107 9.70 -20.21 -11.99
C THR A 107 8.38 -19.44 -12.05
N LEU A 108 7.36 -19.67 -11.21
CA LEU A 108 6.15 -18.79 -11.15
C LEU A 108 6.28 -17.69 -10.07
N GLY A 109 7.14 -17.88 -9.07
CA GLY A 109 7.36 -16.93 -7.98
C GLY A 109 8.04 -15.61 -8.41
N MET A 110 8.71 -15.58 -9.56
CA MET A 110 9.49 -14.40 -10.02
C MET A 110 8.61 -13.18 -10.34
N TRP A 111 7.34 -13.38 -10.71
CA TRP A 111 6.40 -12.29 -11.01
C TRP A 111 5.37 -12.05 -9.90
N VAL A 112 5.10 -13.07 -9.08
CA VAL A 112 4.12 -12.99 -8.00
C VAL A 112 4.62 -12.13 -6.83
N ALA A 113 5.90 -12.24 -6.47
CA ALA A 113 6.49 -11.44 -5.39
C ALA A 113 6.49 -9.92 -5.67
N PRO A 114 7.02 -9.44 -6.82
CA PRO A 114 6.95 -8.01 -7.16
C PRO A 114 5.51 -7.52 -7.36
N GLY A 115 4.63 -8.35 -7.92
CA GLY A 115 3.21 -8.05 -8.05
C GLY A 115 2.52 -7.82 -6.69
N ASN A 116 2.85 -8.64 -5.69
CA ASN A 116 2.36 -8.48 -4.32
C ASN A 116 2.91 -7.22 -3.65
N ALA A 117 4.18 -6.87 -3.86
CA ALA A 117 4.75 -5.63 -3.33
C ALA A 117 4.04 -4.39 -3.90
N VAL A 118 3.75 -4.38 -5.21
CA VAL A 118 2.98 -3.31 -5.85
C VAL A 118 1.54 -3.28 -5.34
N ALA A 119 0.86 -4.41 -5.22
CA ALA A 119 -0.51 -4.45 -4.70
C ALA A 119 -0.60 -4.03 -3.23
N ALA A 120 0.36 -4.44 -2.41
CA ALA A 120 0.51 -3.95 -1.03
C ALA A 120 0.70 -2.43 -1.00
N SER A 121 1.47 -1.86 -1.93
CA SER A 121 1.68 -0.41 -2.02
C SER A 121 0.40 0.31 -2.36
N LEU A 122 -0.35 -0.17 -3.37
CA LEU A 122 -1.63 0.42 -3.74
C LEU A 122 -2.65 0.33 -2.61
N LEU A 123 -2.70 -0.80 -1.89
CA LEU A 123 -3.62 -0.98 -0.76
C LEU A 123 -3.28 -0.05 0.42
N LEU A 124 -2.03 -0.02 0.87
CA LEU A 124 -1.59 0.86 1.96
C LEU A 124 -1.71 2.33 1.57
N GLY A 125 -1.32 2.67 0.35
CA GLY A 125 -1.44 4.00 -0.21
C GLY A 125 -2.87 4.51 -0.28
N SER A 126 -3.77 3.69 -0.83
CA SER A 126 -5.17 4.06 -1.00
C SER A 126 -5.87 4.28 0.34
N VAL A 127 -5.66 3.39 1.33
CA VAL A 127 -6.29 3.55 2.64
C VAL A 127 -5.71 4.73 3.43
N SER A 128 -4.39 4.93 3.41
CA SER A 128 -3.76 6.06 4.09
C SER A 128 -4.14 7.38 3.46
N LEU A 129 -4.16 7.47 2.13
CA LEU A 129 -4.59 8.69 1.45
C LEU A 129 -6.09 8.95 1.65
N ALA A 130 -6.94 7.93 1.58
CA ALA A 130 -8.37 8.08 1.86
C ALA A 130 -8.62 8.60 3.30
N MET A 131 -7.88 8.07 4.28
CA MET A 131 -7.96 8.54 5.67
C MET A 131 -7.48 9.99 5.82
N LEU A 132 -6.32 10.35 5.26
CA LEU A 132 -5.78 11.70 5.30
C LEU A 132 -6.69 12.69 4.57
N LEU A 133 -7.24 12.27 3.43
CA LEU A 133 -8.23 13.03 2.68
C LEU A 133 -9.45 13.28 3.54
N GLY A 134 -9.97 12.25 4.20
CA GLY A 134 -11.07 12.37 5.15
C GLY A 134 -10.82 13.45 6.20
N HIS A 135 -9.63 13.47 6.82
CA HIS A 135 -9.30 14.51 7.80
C HIS A 135 -9.31 15.91 7.18
N TRP A 136 -8.83 16.05 5.94
CA TRP A 136 -8.88 17.31 5.21
C TRP A 136 -10.30 17.81 4.95
N TYR A 137 -11.27 16.91 4.75
CA TYR A 137 -12.71 17.25 4.65
C TYR A 137 -13.30 17.79 5.96
N LEU A 138 -12.69 17.50 7.12
CA LEU A 138 -13.11 18.07 8.40
C LEU A 138 -12.57 19.48 8.61
N VAL A 139 -11.42 19.80 8.04
CA VAL A 139 -10.75 21.10 8.17
C VAL A 139 -11.24 22.09 7.11
N ILE A 140 -11.47 21.62 5.88
CA ILE A 140 -11.92 22.45 4.75
C ILE A 140 -13.37 22.10 4.40
N PRO A 141 -14.36 22.85 4.90
CA PRO A 141 -15.75 22.63 4.55
C PRO A 141 -16.03 22.95 3.07
N GLY A 142 -16.95 22.23 2.45
CA GLY A 142 -17.41 22.49 1.07
C GLY A 142 -16.68 21.71 -0.03
N LEU A 143 -15.76 20.81 0.31
CA LEU A 143 -15.12 19.94 -0.67
C LEU A 143 -16.15 18.97 -1.32
N PRO A 144 -16.09 18.74 -2.64
CA PRO A 144 -17.07 17.91 -3.32
C PRO A 144 -16.89 16.45 -2.91
N ILE A 145 -17.95 15.78 -2.46
CA ILE A 145 -17.92 14.39 -1.95
C ILE A 145 -17.39 13.35 -2.97
N ARG A 146 -17.34 13.72 -4.26
CA ARG A 146 -16.87 12.88 -5.37
C ARG A 146 -15.47 12.30 -5.15
N HIS A 147 -14.55 13.05 -4.53
CA HIS A 147 -13.16 12.58 -4.36
C HIS A 147 -13.05 11.52 -3.29
N LEU A 148 -13.73 11.72 -2.16
CA LEU A 148 -13.81 10.72 -1.11
C LEU A 148 -14.47 9.44 -1.64
N ARG A 149 -15.58 9.56 -2.39
CA ARG A 149 -16.22 8.40 -3.04
C ARG A 149 -15.27 7.68 -4.01
N ARG A 150 -14.55 8.43 -4.87
CA ARG A 150 -13.58 7.86 -5.81
C ARG A 150 -12.47 7.10 -5.08
N MET A 151 -11.98 7.64 -3.96
CA MET A 151 -10.98 6.97 -3.13
C MET A 151 -11.51 5.73 -2.45
N THR A 152 -12.74 5.74 -1.94
CA THR A 152 -13.37 4.54 -1.36
C THR A 152 -13.48 3.41 -2.40
N TRP A 153 -13.89 3.74 -3.63
CA TRP A 153 -13.95 2.76 -4.71
C TRP A 153 -12.56 2.27 -5.12
N PHE A 154 -11.57 3.17 -5.18
CA PHE A 154 -10.20 2.77 -5.45
C PHE A 154 -9.66 1.82 -4.37
N LEU A 155 -9.90 2.11 -3.09
CA LEU A 155 -9.57 1.23 -1.97
C LEU A 155 -10.24 -0.15 -2.12
N ALA A 156 -11.53 -0.20 -2.48
CA ALA A 156 -12.23 -1.47 -2.71
C ALA A 156 -11.56 -2.30 -3.83
N VAL A 157 -11.16 -1.65 -4.92
CA VAL A 157 -10.41 -2.29 -6.01
C VAL A 157 -9.05 -2.78 -5.53
N CYS A 158 -8.32 -2.00 -4.74
CA CYS A 158 -7.04 -2.43 -4.17
C CYS A 158 -7.18 -3.63 -3.22
N ILE A 159 -8.24 -3.70 -2.41
CA ILE A 159 -8.54 -4.85 -1.56
C ILE A 159 -8.82 -6.08 -2.42
N ALA A 160 -9.64 -5.95 -3.46
CA ALA A 160 -9.95 -7.05 -4.38
C ALA A 160 -8.69 -7.53 -5.12
N LEU A 161 -7.85 -6.61 -5.60
CA LEU A 161 -6.57 -6.93 -6.23
C LEU A 161 -5.64 -7.67 -5.26
N ARG A 162 -5.54 -7.21 -4.02
CA ARG A 162 -4.70 -7.85 -3.00
C ARG A 162 -5.19 -9.25 -2.66
N ALA A 163 -6.50 -9.45 -2.55
CA ALA A 163 -7.11 -10.76 -2.32
C ALA A 163 -6.87 -11.70 -3.52
N ALA A 164 -7.07 -11.22 -4.75
CA ALA A 164 -6.83 -12.00 -5.97
C ALA A 164 -5.36 -12.43 -6.10
N LEU A 165 -4.42 -11.52 -5.87
CA LEU A 165 -3.00 -11.86 -5.87
C LEU A 165 -2.64 -12.82 -4.75
N GLY A 166 -3.21 -12.69 -3.55
CA GLY A 166 -3.05 -13.67 -2.47
C GLY A 166 -3.52 -15.07 -2.87
N LEU A 167 -4.66 -15.19 -3.56
CA LEU A 167 -5.13 -16.47 -4.08
C LEU A 167 -4.22 -17.04 -5.17
N VAL A 168 -3.70 -16.20 -6.07
CA VAL A 168 -2.71 -16.61 -7.08
C VAL A 168 -1.42 -17.06 -6.41
N SER A 169 -0.95 -16.35 -5.38
CA SER A 169 0.22 -16.71 -4.58
C SER A 169 0.06 -18.10 -3.94
N LEU A 170 -1.13 -18.39 -3.39
CA LEU A 170 -1.46 -19.69 -2.80
C LEU A 170 -1.54 -20.80 -3.86
N GLY A 171 -2.14 -20.52 -5.04
CA GLY A 171 -2.24 -21.48 -6.13
C GLY A 171 -0.91 -21.77 -6.83
N ALA A 172 -0.01 -20.78 -6.86
CA ALA A 172 1.34 -20.93 -7.40
C ALA A 172 2.27 -21.73 -6.47
N ALA A 173 1.96 -21.79 -5.18
CA ALA A 173 2.64 -22.66 -4.23
C ALA A 173 2.23 -24.13 -4.46
N ARG A 174 2.89 -24.80 -5.41
CA ARG A 174 2.71 -26.26 -5.57
C ARG A 174 3.22 -26.99 -4.32
N PRO A 175 2.58 -28.09 -3.89
CA PRO A 175 3.11 -28.93 -2.83
C PRO A 175 4.43 -29.52 -3.29
N ILE A 176 5.54 -29.05 -2.71
CA ILE A 176 6.86 -29.66 -2.91
C ILE A 176 6.94 -30.86 -1.96
N PRO A 177 6.95 -32.12 -2.45
CA PRO A 177 6.99 -33.31 -1.59
C PRO A 177 8.27 -33.40 -0.76
N ALA A 178 9.34 -32.73 -1.18
CA ALA A 178 10.67 -32.79 -0.58
C ALA A 178 10.83 -31.97 0.72
N LEU A 179 9.88 -31.09 1.06
CA LEU A 179 10.00 -30.22 2.25
C LEU A 179 8.96 -30.49 3.34
N GLY A 180 7.93 -31.31 3.12
CA GLY A 180 6.90 -31.54 4.15
C GLY A 180 6.16 -30.27 4.62
N VAL A 181 6.31 -29.15 3.91
CA VAL A 181 5.87 -27.79 4.30
C VAL A 181 4.45 -27.46 3.83
N LEU A 182 3.83 -28.28 2.97
CA LEU A 182 2.45 -28.08 2.54
C LEU A 182 1.72 -29.41 2.42
N SER A 183 1.54 -30.10 3.54
CA SER A 183 0.28 -30.82 3.68
C SER A 183 -0.78 -29.76 3.98
N ALA A 184 -1.95 -29.82 3.31
CA ALA A 184 -3.07 -28.90 3.54
C ALA A 184 -3.48 -28.79 5.04
N TRP A 185 -3.02 -29.72 5.87
CA TRP A 185 -3.19 -29.79 7.32
C TRP A 185 -2.32 -28.81 8.14
N GLN A 186 -1.17 -28.33 7.65
CA GLN A 186 -0.34 -27.36 8.39
C GLN A 186 -0.87 -25.92 8.31
N VAL A 187 -1.64 -25.59 7.26
CA VAL A 187 -2.45 -24.35 7.22
C VAL A 187 -3.68 -24.47 8.13
N ALA A 188 -4.08 -25.69 8.50
CA ALA A 188 -5.22 -25.98 9.37
C ALA A 188 -4.87 -26.14 10.86
N GLY A 189 -3.58 -26.22 11.24
CA GLY A 189 -3.17 -26.44 12.64
C GLY A 189 -1.91 -25.70 13.06
N GLY A 190 -1.90 -25.16 14.29
CA GLY A 190 -0.73 -24.54 14.93
C GLY A 190 -0.64 -23.01 14.77
N ILE A 191 0.51 -22.45 15.17
CA ILE A 191 0.73 -20.98 15.21
C ILE A 191 0.70 -20.34 13.82
N THR A 192 1.08 -21.10 12.78
CA THR A 192 1.07 -20.67 11.37
C THR A 192 -0.35 -20.45 10.86
N ALA A 193 -1.27 -21.38 11.15
CA ALA A 193 -2.69 -21.25 10.84
C ALA A 193 -3.30 -20.02 11.52
N PHE A 194 -2.95 -19.78 12.79
CA PHE A 194 -3.39 -18.61 13.54
C PHE A 194 -3.00 -17.30 12.83
N PHE A 195 -1.72 -17.13 12.47
CA PHE A 195 -1.27 -15.92 11.76
C PHE A 195 -1.86 -15.79 10.35
N PHE A 196 -2.05 -16.90 9.63
CA PHE A 196 -2.69 -16.90 8.31
C PHE A 196 -4.15 -16.43 8.40
N TRP A 197 -4.94 -16.99 9.31
CA TRP A 197 -6.33 -16.57 9.51
C TRP A 197 -6.43 -15.15 10.05
N GLN A 198 -5.50 -14.73 10.91
CA GLN A 198 -5.42 -13.32 11.34
C GLN A 198 -5.15 -12.39 10.14
N ARG A 199 -4.27 -12.78 9.21
CA ARG A 199 -4.03 -12.04 7.96
C ARG A 199 -5.30 -11.93 7.11
N VAL A 200 -6.05 -13.02 6.94
CA VAL A 200 -7.28 -13.03 6.14
C VAL A 200 -8.37 -12.20 6.81
N ALA A 201 -8.63 -12.44 8.10
CA ALA A 201 -9.69 -11.78 8.86
C ALA A 201 -9.41 -10.28 9.03
N ILE A 202 -8.24 -9.92 9.58
CA ILE A 202 -7.90 -8.52 9.89
C ILE A 202 -7.40 -7.79 8.65
N GLY A 203 -6.64 -8.44 7.78
CA GLY A 203 -5.97 -7.76 6.67
C GLY A 203 -6.76 -7.66 5.37
N LEU A 204 -7.85 -8.43 5.21
CA LEU A 204 -8.67 -8.42 3.99
C LEU A 204 -10.17 -8.31 4.31
N VAL A 205 -10.73 -9.21 5.12
CA VAL A 205 -12.17 -9.27 5.39
C VAL A 205 -12.65 -8.03 6.14
N ALA A 206 -12.01 -7.68 7.26
CA ALA A 206 -12.39 -6.50 8.03
C ALA A 206 -12.26 -5.18 7.22
N PRO A 207 -11.15 -4.92 6.50
CA PRO A 207 -11.05 -3.77 5.59
C PRO A 207 -12.10 -3.76 4.49
N ALA A 208 -12.49 -4.92 3.93
CA ALA A 208 -13.54 -5.01 2.93
C ALA A 208 -14.90 -4.59 3.49
N ILE A 209 -15.26 -5.10 4.68
CA ILE A 209 -16.49 -4.74 5.38
C ILE A 209 -16.49 -3.24 5.71
N LEU A 210 -15.40 -2.73 6.27
CA LEU A 210 -15.26 -1.31 6.59
C LEU A 210 -15.34 -0.44 5.34
N THR A 211 -14.71 -0.83 4.24
CA THR A 211 -14.78 -0.09 2.97
C THR A 211 -16.20 -0.06 2.41
N PHE A 212 -16.95 -1.15 2.54
CA PHE A 212 -18.37 -1.18 2.20
C PHE A 212 -19.18 -0.22 3.08
N MET A 213 -18.94 -0.22 4.40
CA MET A 213 -19.59 0.73 5.32
C MET A 213 -19.23 2.18 4.98
N VAL A 214 -17.97 2.45 4.61
CA VAL A 214 -17.53 3.77 4.14
C VAL A 214 -18.27 4.18 2.86
N ASP A 215 -18.45 3.28 1.89
CA ASP A 215 -19.22 3.61 0.67
C ASP A 215 -20.67 4.01 1.03
N ARG A 216 -21.28 3.35 2.02
CA ARG A 216 -22.61 3.72 2.52
C ARG A 216 -22.63 5.07 3.23
N THR A 217 -21.65 5.38 4.08
CA THR A 217 -21.59 6.66 4.81
C THR A 217 -21.25 7.83 3.89
N VAL A 218 -20.37 7.62 2.90
CA VAL A 218 -20.03 8.62 1.88
C VAL A 218 -21.22 8.92 0.97
N ARG A 219 -22.10 7.94 0.69
CA ARG A 219 -23.34 8.16 -0.09
C ARG A 219 -24.32 9.11 0.58
N ILE A 220 -24.37 9.11 1.91
CA ILE A 220 -25.20 10.04 2.69
C ILE A 220 -24.43 11.29 3.13
N SER A 221 -23.24 11.54 2.55
CA SER A 221 -22.38 12.69 2.84
C SER A 221 -21.96 12.83 4.31
N SER A 222 -21.95 11.73 5.08
CA SER A 222 -21.50 11.73 6.48
C SER A 222 -19.98 11.58 6.55
N THR A 223 -19.26 12.67 6.34
CA THR A 223 -17.79 12.67 6.26
C THR A 223 -17.13 12.29 7.58
N GLN A 224 -17.61 12.79 8.73
CA GLN A 224 -17.05 12.47 10.06
C GLN A 224 -17.17 10.99 10.43
N SER A 225 -18.27 10.32 10.03
CA SER A 225 -18.40 8.87 10.24
C SER A 225 -17.48 8.10 9.28
N ALA A 226 -17.43 8.52 8.01
CA ALA A 226 -16.56 7.93 7.00
C ALA A 226 -15.07 7.99 7.40
N THR A 227 -14.61 9.12 7.96
CA THR A 227 -13.22 9.25 8.41
C THR A 227 -12.88 8.30 9.55
N GLY A 228 -13.76 8.16 10.53
CA GLY A 228 -13.57 7.22 11.65
C GLY A 228 -13.43 5.78 11.18
N LEU A 229 -14.27 5.35 10.23
CA LEU A 229 -14.19 4.02 9.63
C LEU A 229 -12.90 3.82 8.82
N LEU A 230 -12.46 4.84 8.06
CA LEU A 230 -11.20 4.80 7.31
C LEU A 230 -9.97 4.70 8.22
N PHE A 231 -10.01 5.32 9.41
CA PHE A 231 -8.93 5.20 10.40
C PHE A 231 -8.78 3.75 10.90
N VAL A 232 -9.90 3.11 11.25
CA VAL A 232 -9.90 1.70 11.66
C VAL A 232 -9.44 0.81 10.50
N ALA A 233 -9.92 1.06 9.29
CA ALA A 233 -9.51 0.32 8.10
C ALA A 233 -8.00 0.45 7.85
N MET A 234 -7.42 1.64 8.02
CA MET A 234 -5.98 1.86 7.87
C MET A 234 -5.18 1.02 8.86
N ILE A 235 -5.58 0.97 10.13
CA ILE A 235 -4.90 0.15 11.16
C ILE A 235 -4.97 -1.33 10.78
N PHE A 236 -6.14 -1.83 10.38
CA PHE A 236 -6.32 -3.23 9.98
C PHE A 236 -5.51 -3.60 8.73
N VAL A 237 -5.48 -2.74 7.72
CA VAL A 237 -4.63 -2.93 6.53
C VAL A 237 -3.14 -2.92 6.91
N LEU A 238 -2.71 -1.98 7.77
CA LEU A 238 -1.32 -1.88 8.22
C LEU A 238 -0.88 -3.15 8.95
N VAL A 239 -1.64 -3.57 9.95
CA VAL A 239 -1.38 -4.80 10.71
C VAL A 239 -1.45 -6.02 9.80
N GLY A 240 -2.45 -6.09 8.92
CA GLY A 240 -2.59 -7.16 7.94
C GLY A 240 -1.37 -7.29 7.04
N GLU A 241 -0.86 -6.19 6.48
CA GLU A 241 0.30 -6.24 5.59
C GLU A 241 1.60 -6.57 6.35
N MET A 242 1.74 -6.12 7.60
CA MET A 242 2.84 -6.54 8.46
C MET A 242 2.83 -8.04 8.71
N ILE A 243 1.66 -8.64 9.01
CA ILE A 243 1.51 -10.09 9.16
C ILE A 243 1.82 -10.81 7.84
N SER A 244 1.34 -10.27 6.71
CA SER A 244 1.62 -10.83 5.37
C SER A 244 3.12 -10.92 5.10
N ARG A 245 3.86 -9.84 5.39
CA ARG A 245 5.32 -9.81 5.20
C ARG A 245 6.04 -10.71 6.21
N PHE A 246 5.55 -10.79 7.44
CA PHE A 246 6.07 -11.72 8.44
C PHE A 246 5.91 -13.18 8.02
N LEU A 247 4.73 -13.58 7.54
CA LEU A 247 4.46 -14.93 7.03
C LEU A 247 5.39 -15.29 5.87
N PHE A 248 5.63 -14.36 4.96
CA PHE A 248 6.52 -14.56 3.81
C PHE A 248 7.99 -14.72 4.22
N VAL A 249 8.51 -13.82 5.06
CA VAL A 249 9.93 -13.84 5.45
C VAL A 249 10.24 -14.96 6.43
N SER A 250 9.37 -15.20 7.41
CA SER A 250 9.63 -16.14 8.51
C SER A 250 9.20 -17.56 8.20
N MET A 251 8.05 -17.74 7.54
CA MET A 251 7.43 -19.05 7.31
C MET A 251 7.44 -19.48 5.84
N GLY A 252 7.88 -18.63 4.92
CA GLY A 252 7.89 -18.93 3.49
C GLY A 252 6.49 -19.03 2.87
N ILE A 253 5.45 -18.59 3.59
CA ILE A 253 4.08 -18.62 3.09
C ILE A 253 3.87 -17.47 2.10
N PRO A 254 3.25 -17.72 0.94
CA PRO A 254 3.02 -16.67 -0.05
C PRO A 254 2.16 -15.52 0.50
N GLN A 255 2.45 -14.30 0.03
CA GLN A 255 1.80 -13.05 0.47
C GLN A 255 0.39 -12.84 -0.07
#